data_AF-A0A5B7A831-F1
#
_entry.id   AF-A0A5B7A831-F1
#
_cell.length_a   1.000
_cell.length_b   1.000
_cell.length_c   1.000
_cell.angle_alpha   90.00
_cell.angle_beta   90.00
_cell.angle_gamma   90.00
#
_symmetry.space_group_name_H-M   'P 1'
#
loop_
_entity.id
_entity.type
_entity.pdbx_description
1 polymer ?
#
loop_
_entity_poly.entity_id
_entity_poly.type
_entity_poly.pdbx_seq_one_letter_code
_entity_poly.pdbx_strand_id
1 'polypeptide(L)'
;LKHRDPLQYYLHIVIQFVGFIIALAAVVVGVELYHRLHANVPTHRGIGIFVLVLSVLQILAFFARPNKDSKIRKYWNWYHHWVGRIALFFGAVNIVLGIKIGGAGNEWKIGYGFVLAIVLITTIVLEALSTMRRSEKTVPPSAFQMNPL
;
A
#
# COMPACT_ATOMS: atom_id res chain seq x y z
N LEU A 1 12.21 6.78 22.52
CA LEU A 1 12.33 5.66 21.54
C LEU A 1 11.01 5.47 20.79
N LYS A 2 10.96 5.88 19.51
CA LYS A 2 9.75 5.87 18.66
C LYS A 2 9.52 4.47 18.07
N HIS A 3 8.99 3.55 18.88
CA HIS A 3 8.41 2.31 18.36
C HIS A 3 7.04 2.65 17.76
N ARG A 4 6.99 2.84 16.43
CA ARG A 4 5.79 2.41 15.71
C ARG A 4 5.71 0.91 15.93
N ASP A 5 4.52 0.42 16.26
CA ASP A 5 4.30 -0.95 16.71
C ASP A 5 5.00 -1.94 15.75
N PRO A 6 6.01 -2.71 16.19
CA PRO A 6 6.82 -3.54 15.30
C PRO A 6 5.96 -4.48 14.46
N LEU A 7 4.83 -4.94 15.01
CA LEU A 7 3.83 -5.76 14.33
C LEU A 7 3.28 -5.11 13.05
N GLN A 8 2.88 -3.84 13.08
CA GLN A 8 2.32 -3.15 11.90
C GLN A 8 3.36 -3.04 10.77
N TYR A 9 4.62 -2.86 11.13
CA TYR A 9 5.72 -2.78 10.16
C TYR A 9 5.99 -4.14 9.51
N TYR A 10 6.08 -5.21 10.28
CA TYR A 10 6.30 -6.56 9.73
C TYR A 10 5.10 -7.04 8.90
N LEU A 11 3.88 -6.82 9.37
CA LEU A 11 2.67 -7.16 8.62
C LEU A 11 2.63 -6.42 7.27
N HIS A 12 2.94 -5.12 7.27
CA HIS A 12 3.03 -4.35 6.03
C HIS A 12 4.05 -4.93 5.05
N ILE A 13 5.25 -5.28 5.52
CA ILE A 13 6.30 -5.87 4.68
C ILE A 13 5.80 -7.18 4.06
N VAL A 14 5.31 -8.12 4.86
CA VAL A 14 4.88 -9.43 4.40
C VAL A 14 3.76 -9.30 3.35
N ILE A 15 2.73 -8.50 3.66
CA ILE A 15 1.61 -8.26 2.72
C ILE A 15 2.12 -7.66 1.41
N GLN A 16 3.02 -6.67 1.46
CA GLN A 16 3.51 -6.01 0.25
C GLN A 16 4.41 -6.91 -0.60
N PHE A 17 5.26 -7.74 0.02
CA PHE A 17 6.08 -8.71 -0.73
C PHE A 17 5.21 -9.78 -1.40
N VAL A 18 4.23 -10.34 -0.68
CA VAL A 18 3.28 -11.30 -1.26
C VAL A 18 2.48 -10.66 -2.40
N GLY A 19 1.95 -9.47 -2.19
CA GLY A 19 1.22 -8.72 -3.21
C GLY A 19 2.08 -8.42 -4.44
N PHE A 20 3.36 -8.07 -4.25
CA PHE A 20 4.29 -7.83 -5.34
C PHE A 20 4.55 -9.09 -6.18
N ILE A 21 4.73 -10.26 -5.54
CA ILE A 21 4.91 -11.53 -6.25
C ILE A 21 3.66 -11.87 -7.08
N ILE A 22 2.48 -11.73 -6.50
CA ILE A 22 1.20 -11.96 -7.21
C ILE A 22 1.07 -10.99 -8.39
N ALA A 23 1.39 -9.69 -8.20
CA ALA A 23 1.36 -8.71 -9.27
C ALA A 23 2.34 -9.02 -10.40
N LEU A 24 3.56 -9.47 -10.06
CA LEU A 24 4.56 -9.88 -11.05
C LEU A 24 4.08 -11.09 -11.86
N ALA A 25 3.52 -12.11 -11.19
CA ALA A 25 2.92 -13.25 -11.87
C ALA A 25 1.77 -12.84 -12.80
N ALA A 26 0.91 -11.91 -12.36
CA ALA A 26 -0.17 -11.38 -13.18
C ALA A 26 0.34 -10.62 -14.43
N VAL A 27 1.45 -9.88 -14.31
CA VAL A 27 2.09 -9.24 -15.47
C VAL A 27 2.63 -10.28 -16.44
N VAL A 28 3.29 -11.35 -15.96
CA VAL A 28 3.80 -12.43 -16.81
C VAL A 28 2.65 -13.10 -17.57
N VAL A 29 1.56 -13.43 -16.87
CA VAL A 29 0.34 -13.97 -17.50
C VAL A 29 -0.25 -12.99 -18.52
N GLY A 30 -0.29 -11.69 -18.21
CA GLY A 30 -0.79 -10.65 -19.10
C GLY A 30 0.04 -10.51 -20.38
N VAL A 31 1.38 -10.63 -20.29
CA VAL A 31 2.28 -10.64 -21.45
C VAL A 31 2.04 -11.86 -22.32
N GLU A 32 1.94 -13.05 -21.72
CA GLU A 32 1.65 -14.28 -22.45
C GLU A 32 0.29 -14.22 -23.16
N LEU A 33 -0.74 -13.70 -22.47
CA LEU A 33 -2.07 -13.51 -23.06
C LEU A 33 -2.04 -12.52 -24.23
N TYR A 34 -1.26 -11.45 -24.13
CA TYR A 34 -1.07 -10.49 -25.20
C TYR A 34 -0.43 -11.13 -26.44
N HIS A 35 0.58 -11.97 -26.27
CA HIS A 35 1.20 -12.69 -27.40
C HIS A 35 0.24 -13.65 -28.09
N ARG A 36 -0.69 -14.27 -27.36
CA ARG A 36 -1.67 -15.21 -27.92
C ARG A 36 -2.86 -14.53 -28.61
N LEU A 37 -3.38 -13.46 -28.01
CA LEU A 37 -4.62 -12.83 -28.45
C LEU A 37 -4.42 -11.55 -29.26
N HIS A 38 -3.19 -11.03 -29.30
CA HIS A 38 -2.86 -9.72 -29.89
C HIS A 38 -3.82 -8.60 -29.43
N ALA A 39 -4.25 -8.68 -28.17
CA ALA A 39 -5.29 -7.82 -27.62
C ALA A 39 -4.87 -6.34 -27.65
N ASN A 40 -5.68 -5.48 -28.28
CA ASN A 40 -5.40 -4.06 -28.39
C ASN A 40 -5.90 -3.28 -27.15
N VAL A 41 -5.09 -3.30 -26.08
CA VAL A 41 -5.46 -2.70 -24.76
C VAL A 41 -4.40 -1.71 -24.25
N PRO A 42 -4.03 -0.67 -25.04
CA PRO A 42 -2.87 0.18 -24.76
C PRO A 42 -2.96 0.91 -23.42
N THR A 43 -4.13 1.41 -23.03
CA THR A 43 -4.32 2.15 -21.78
C THR A 43 -4.11 1.26 -20.55
N HIS A 44 -4.74 0.08 -20.50
CA HIS A 44 -4.59 -0.86 -19.38
C HIS A 44 -3.16 -1.36 -19.26
N ARG A 45 -2.52 -1.69 -20.39
CA ARG A 45 -1.11 -2.09 -20.42
C ARG A 45 -0.17 -0.97 -19.95
N GLY A 46 -0.38 0.25 -20.43
CA GLY A 46 0.44 1.40 -20.04
C GLY A 46 0.35 1.71 -18.54
N ILE A 47 -0.87 1.74 -18.00
CA ILE A 47 -1.09 1.92 -16.55
C ILE A 47 -0.51 0.74 -15.76
N GLY A 48 -0.68 -0.50 -16.23
CA GLY A 48 -0.12 -1.69 -15.60
C GLY A 48 1.41 -1.65 -15.48
N ILE A 49 2.10 -1.27 -16.55
CA ILE A 49 3.56 -1.08 -16.54
C ILE A 49 3.95 0.05 -15.60
N PHE A 50 3.24 1.18 -15.65
CA PHE A 50 3.48 2.30 -14.74
C PHE A 50 3.38 1.86 -13.27
N VAL A 51 2.31 1.16 -12.90
CA VAL A 51 2.13 0.62 -11.53
C VAL A 51 3.22 -0.39 -11.18
N LEU A 52 3.62 -1.27 -12.10
CA LEU A 52 4.73 -2.21 -11.88
C LEU A 52 6.03 -1.47 -11.53
N VAL A 53 6.37 -0.43 -12.28
CA VAL A 53 7.55 0.41 -12.01
C VAL A 53 7.46 1.03 -10.61
N LEU A 54 6.30 1.63 -10.26
CA LEU A 54 6.11 2.19 -8.92
C LEU A 54 6.23 1.13 -7.82
N SER A 55 5.71 -0.07 -8.03
CA SER A 55 5.80 -1.17 -7.07
C SER A 55 7.24 -1.67 -6.91
N VAL A 56 8.03 -1.76 -8.00
CA VAL A 56 9.47 -2.06 -7.91
C VAL A 56 10.19 -0.99 -7.09
N LEU A 57 9.89 0.29 -7.35
CA LEU A 57 10.43 1.41 -6.57
C LEU A 57 10.07 1.30 -5.07
N GLN A 58 8.87 0.82 -4.73
CA GLN A 58 8.48 0.57 -3.33
C GLN A 58 9.30 -0.54 -2.68
N ILE A 59 9.55 -1.65 -3.39
CA ILE A 59 10.39 -2.75 -2.91
C ILE A 59 11.83 -2.28 -2.73
N LEU A 60 12.38 -1.52 -3.68
CA LEU A 60 13.73 -0.95 -3.56
C LEU A 60 13.82 0.04 -2.39
N ALA A 61 12.76 0.82 -2.14
CA ALA A 61 12.70 1.74 -1.01
C ALA A 61 12.90 1.03 0.34
N PHE A 62 12.37 -0.20 0.48
CA PHE A 62 12.58 -1.01 1.69
C PHE A 62 14.06 -1.29 1.96
N PHE A 63 14.83 -1.69 0.94
CA PHE A 63 16.27 -1.92 1.06
C PHE A 63 17.06 -0.63 1.28
N ALA A 64 16.62 0.47 0.66
CA ALA A 64 17.22 1.79 0.81
C ALA A 64 16.76 2.56 2.07
N ARG A 65 16.17 1.88 3.06
CA ARG A 65 15.57 2.52 4.24
C ARG A 65 16.65 3.15 5.14
N PRO A 66 16.68 4.48 5.33
CA PRO A 66 17.68 5.15 6.15
C PRO A 66 17.50 4.91 7.65
N ASN A 67 18.56 5.12 8.42
CA ASN A 67 18.52 5.15 9.88
C ASN A 67 17.51 6.18 10.40
N LYS A 68 16.84 5.84 11.52
CA LYS A 68 15.71 6.61 12.07
C LYS A 68 16.09 8.03 12.46
N ASP A 69 17.35 8.27 12.82
CA ASP A 69 17.85 9.55 13.31
C ASP A 69 18.43 10.44 12.19
N SER A 70 18.45 9.95 10.94
CA SER A 70 18.95 10.72 9.81
C SER A 70 17.92 11.74 9.29
N LYS A 71 18.38 12.91 8.85
CA LYS A 71 17.53 13.90 8.15
C LYS A 71 16.92 13.32 6.86
N ILE A 72 17.65 12.42 6.20
CA ILE A 72 17.22 11.71 4.97
C ILE A 72 15.97 10.86 5.23
N ARG A 73 15.79 10.30 6.43
CA ARG A 73 14.61 9.53 6.81
C ARG A 73 13.30 10.27 6.54
N LYS A 74 13.27 11.61 6.71
CA LYS A 74 12.08 12.43 6.45
C LYS A 74 11.70 12.41 4.98
N TYR A 75 12.68 12.64 4.09
CA TYR A 75 12.48 12.62 2.64
C TYR A 75 12.11 11.22 2.14
N TRP A 76 12.79 10.19 2.63
CA TRP A 76 12.45 8.80 2.33
C TRP A 76 11.00 8.50 2.71
N ASN A 77 10.52 8.93 3.89
CA ASN A 77 9.14 8.67 4.31
C ASN A 77 8.15 9.39 3.39
N TRP A 78 8.42 10.65 3.04
CA TRP A 78 7.57 11.41 2.13
C TRP A 78 7.47 10.71 0.77
N TYR A 79 8.62 10.39 0.18
CA TYR A 79 8.70 9.66 -1.10
C TYR A 79 7.95 8.32 -1.04
N HIS A 80 8.28 7.48 -0.06
CA HIS A 80 7.73 6.13 0.07
C HIS A 80 6.20 6.18 0.20
N HIS A 81 5.67 7.09 1.04
CA HIS A 81 4.23 7.24 1.23
C HIS A 81 3.51 7.76 -0.03
N TRP A 82 4.05 8.79 -0.70
CA TRP A 82 3.38 9.35 -1.88
C TRP A 82 3.43 8.42 -3.07
N VAL A 83 4.58 7.83 -3.36
CA VAL A 83 4.71 6.87 -4.46
C VAL A 83 3.84 5.64 -4.20
N GLY A 84 3.76 5.16 -2.95
CA GLY A 84 2.87 4.05 -2.59
C GLY A 84 1.39 4.38 -2.80
N ARG A 85 0.94 5.60 -2.44
CA ARG A 85 -0.44 6.06 -2.67
C ARG A 85 -0.78 6.16 -4.16
N ILE A 86 0.15 6.69 -4.96
CA ILE A 86 -0.01 6.78 -6.41
C ILE A 86 -0.10 5.37 -7.02
N ALA A 87 0.76 4.44 -6.60
CA ALA A 87 0.71 3.06 -7.06
C ALA A 87 -0.64 2.38 -6.74
N LEU A 88 -1.15 2.56 -5.51
CA LEU A 88 -2.46 2.03 -5.11
C LEU A 88 -3.61 2.63 -5.92
N PHE A 89 -3.61 3.95 -6.14
CA PHE A 89 -4.63 4.64 -6.92
C PHE A 89 -4.66 4.14 -8.38
N PHE A 90 -3.52 4.14 -9.05
CA PHE A 90 -3.44 3.68 -10.44
C PHE A 90 -3.65 2.17 -10.55
N GLY A 91 -3.24 1.38 -9.56
CA GLY A 91 -3.53 -0.05 -9.48
C GLY A 91 -5.04 -0.29 -9.42
N ALA A 92 -5.76 0.47 -8.60
CA ALA A 92 -7.22 0.38 -8.51
C ALA A 92 -7.91 0.74 -9.82
N VAL A 93 -7.49 1.84 -10.46
CA VAL A 93 -7.97 2.22 -11.80
C VAL A 93 -7.69 1.11 -12.81
N ASN A 94 -6.50 0.50 -12.77
CA ASN A 94 -6.11 -0.53 -13.70
C ASN A 94 -6.93 -1.81 -13.57
N ILE A 95 -7.31 -2.19 -12.34
CA ILE A 95 -8.20 -3.33 -12.07
C ILE A 95 -9.57 -3.08 -12.68
N VAL A 96 -10.17 -1.90 -12.45
CA VAL A 96 -11.47 -1.54 -13.02
C VAL A 96 -11.43 -1.57 -14.55
N LEU A 97 -10.37 -1.03 -15.16
CA LEU A 97 -10.16 -1.12 -16.60
C LEU A 97 -10.01 -2.56 -17.08
N GLY A 98 -9.26 -3.40 -16.37
CA GLY A 98 -9.08 -4.81 -16.69
C GLY A 98 -10.40 -5.59 -16.66
N ILE A 99 -11.23 -5.39 -15.63
CA ILE A 99 -12.57 -5.97 -15.52
C ILE A 99 -13.44 -5.55 -16.71
N LYS A 100 -13.43 -4.26 -17.07
CA LYS A 100 -14.20 -3.74 -18.21
C LYS A 100 -13.74 -4.33 -19.54
N ILE A 101 -12.43 -4.37 -19.77
CA ILE A 101 -11.82 -4.88 -21.01
C ILE A 101 -12.03 -6.39 -21.15
N GLY A 102 -11.91 -7.13 -20.07
CA GLY A 102 -12.12 -8.58 -20.04
C GLY A 102 -13.60 -8.99 -20.19
N GLY A 103 -14.53 -8.04 -20.34
CA GLY A 103 -15.96 -8.33 -20.43
C GLY A 103 -16.52 -9.03 -19.19
N ALA A 104 -15.87 -8.85 -18.03
CA ALA A 104 -16.21 -9.57 -16.82
C ALA A 104 -17.57 -9.10 -16.25
N GLY A 105 -18.36 -10.05 -15.78
CA GLY A 105 -19.69 -9.82 -15.24
C GLY A 105 -19.73 -8.92 -14.00
N ASN A 106 -20.93 -8.52 -13.59
CA ASN A 106 -21.11 -7.64 -12.43
C ASN A 106 -20.56 -8.22 -11.12
N GLU A 107 -20.47 -9.55 -11.01
CA GLU A 107 -19.86 -10.26 -9.89
C GLU A 107 -18.42 -9.82 -9.62
N TRP A 108 -17.60 -9.65 -10.67
CA TRP A 108 -16.22 -9.20 -10.53
C TRP A 108 -16.11 -7.75 -10.05
N LYS A 109 -17.03 -6.88 -10.51
CA LYS A 109 -17.11 -5.48 -10.06
C LYS A 109 -17.51 -5.40 -8.60
N ILE A 110 -18.52 -6.19 -8.20
CA ILE A 110 -19.02 -6.25 -6.82
C ILE A 110 -17.95 -6.82 -5.89
N GLY A 111 -17.34 -7.95 -6.27
CA GLY A 111 -16.28 -8.59 -5.50
C GLY A 111 -15.08 -7.66 -5.31
N TYR A 112 -14.65 -6.99 -6.38
CA TYR A 112 -13.59 -5.98 -6.27
C TYR A 112 -14.00 -4.79 -5.39
N GLY A 113 -15.23 -4.30 -5.52
CA GLY A 113 -15.76 -3.24 -4.67
C GLY A 113 -15.74 -3.60 -3.18
N PHE A 114 -16.09 -4.83 -2.84
CA PHE A 114 -16.04 -5.34 -1.47
C PHE A 114 -14.60 -5.41 -0.93
N VAL A 115 -13.66 -5.94 -1.72
CA VAL A 115 -12.24 -5.98 -1.35
C VAL A 115 -11.70 -4.57 -1.14
N LEU A 116 -12.01 -3.63 -2.04
CA LEU A 116 -11.57 -2.24 -1.93
C LEU A 116 -12.14 -1.56 -0.67
N ALA A 117 -13.41 -1.78 -0.36
CA ALA A 117 -14.05 -1.25 0.84
C ALA A 117 -13.38 -1.76 2.12
N ILE A 118 -13.09 -3.07 2.21
CA ILE A 118 -12.39 -3.66 3.35
C ILE A 118 -11.01 -3.03 3.53
N VAL A 119 -10.25 -2.88 2.44
CA VAL A 119 -8.90 -2.29 2.49
C VAL A 119 -8.96 -0.84 2.97
N LEU A 120 -9.91 -0.05 2.47
CA LEU A 120 -10.09 1.35 2.88
C LEU A 120 -10.50 1.47 4.35
N ILE A 121 -11.49 0.70 4.79
CA ILE A 121 -11.95 0.69 6.20
C ILE A 121 -10.80 0.28 7.12
N THR A 122 -10.09 -0.80 6.78
CA THR A 122 -8.94 -1.27 7.57
C THR A 122 -7.87 -0.20 7.68
N THR A 123 -7.59 0.51 6.59
CA THR A 123 -6.61 1.60 6.57
C THR A 123 -7.02 2.76 7.48
N ILE A 124 -8.28 3.18 7.40
CA ILE A 124 -8.84 4.26 8.22
C ILE A 124 -8.77 3.89 9.71
N VAL A 125 -9.18 2.67 10.06
CA VAL A 125 -9.14 2.17 11.45
C VAL A 125 -7.70 2.15 11.98
N LEU A 126 -6.74 1.62 11.20
CA LEU A 126 -5.33 1.58 11.61
C LEU A 126 -4.73 2.98 11.77
N GLU A 127 -5.11 3.93 10.92
CA GLU A 127 -4.66 5.32 11.01
C GLU A 127 -5.25 6.04 12.23
N ALA A 128 -6.54 5.84 12.51
CA ALA A 128 -7.21 6.36 13.71
C ALA A 128 -6.55 5.83 14.99
N LEU A 129 -6.36 4.51 15.09
CA LEU A 129 -5.67 3.87 16.21
C LEU A 129 -4.24 4.38 16.38
N SER A 130 -3.49 4.55 15.27
CA SER A 130 -2.13 5.09 15.33
C SER A 130 -2.10 6.55 15.78
N THR A 131 -3.14 7.33 15.51
CA THR A 131 -3.24 8.74 15.90
C THR A 131 -3.60 8.88 17.38
N MET A 132 -4.57 8.10 17.87
CA MET A 132 -4.93 8.07 19.30
C MET A 132 -3.73 7.67 20.16
N ARG A 133 -3.01 6.60 19.80
CA ARG A 133 -1.79 6.16 20.50
C ARG A 133 -0.66 7.19 20.48
N ARG A 134 -0.63 8.10 19.50
CA ARG A 134 0.32 9.22 19.48
C ARG A 134 -0.07 10.30 20.48
N SER A 135 -1.37 10.58 20.60
CA SER A 135 -1.93 11.55 21.54
C SER A 135 -1.69 11.14 22.99
N GLU A 136 -1.91 9.87 23.33
CA GLU A 136 -1.65 9.34 24.69
C GLU A 136 -0.19 9.51 25.11
N LYS A 137 0.77 9.32 24.19
CA LYS A 137 2.20 9.47 24.49
C LYS A 137 2.65 10.92 24.68
N THR A 138 1.85 11.89 24.26
CA THR A 138 2.15 13.32 24.43
C THR A 138 1.57 13.91 25.70
N VAL A 139 0.69 13.18 26.40
CA VAL A 139 0.22 13.57 27.73
C VAL A 139 1.28 13.14 28.76
N PRO A 140 1.93 14.07 29.48
CA PRO A 140 2.86 13.70 30.55
C PRO A 140 2.10 12.92 31.65
N PRO A 141 2.75 11.97 32.35
CA PRO A 141 2.13 11.30 33.50
C PRO A 141 1.60 12.35 34.46
N SER A 142 0.38 12.18 34.98
CA SER A 142 -0.20 13.11 35.94
C SER A 142 0.77 13.29 37.12
N ALA A 143 1.32 14.49 37.29
CA ALA A 143 2.23 14.83 38.38
C ALA A 143 1.53 14.94 39.76
N PHE A 144 0.47 14.17 40.00
CA PHE A 144 -0.34 14.25 41.20
C PHE A 144 -0.58 12.87 41.80
N GLN A 145 0.42 12.40 42.54
CA GLN A 145 0.20 11.76 43.84
C GLN A 145 1.38 12.11 44.76
N MET A 146 1.40 13.34 45.30
CA MET A 146 1.96 13.55 46.62
C MET A 146 0.87 13.12 47.61
N ASN A 147 1.00 11.92 48.17
CA ASN A 147 0.23 11.58 49.36
C ASN A 147 0.68 12.52 50.48
N PRO A 148 -0.23 13.25 51.15
CA PRO A 148 0.10 13.86 52.42
C PRO A 148 0.10 12.74 53.47
N LEU A 149 1.24 12.53 54.11
CA LEU A 149 1.46 12.54 55.57
C LEU A 149 2.95 12.28 55.84
#